data_AF-A0A357LHY9-F1
#
_entry.id   AF-A0A357LHY9-F1
#
_cell.length_a   1.000
_cell.length_b   1.000
_cell.length_c   1.000
_cell.angle_alpha   90.00
_cell.angle_beta   90.00
_cell.angle_gamma   90.00
#
_symmetry.space_group_name_H-M   'P 1'
#
loop_
_entity.id
_entity.type
_entity.pdbx_description
1 polymer ?
#
loop_
_entity_poly.entity_id
_entity_poly.type
_entity_poly.pdbx_seq_one_letter_code
_entity_poly.pdbx_strand_id
1 'polypeptide(L)'
;MVKDKFPDQIVKAPGRHAGAHLSGDHVEARRRQPAGAPHPGEVFGAMQADVARLDGVVCEGGRVLHAATEANGLGPLCRNLRASFQLLTSEAPKVARIAVPGRREINADLPRTNDFTTSLVQFWNNSAAVLSMRRDSELESGNVALTFALLLPMLLCAAGAGFDFSRYHFAHTSLQEVADAAAIAGARQYLLKKADGATAAAIAEDAARRRLESEGFPAAAVEAEGVSRSATVDVDIGYDFTPTLFVSIFESPIHIAVHATATASGGSNICVIGTDENATRTVYLDGNAKLTGAGCALFSNSKSSAGLAVLNNAKLKVGLSCTAGGYDGSSMNYDPAPVSDCPARSDPLTDRAPPAVQACDHTAFAAVSGAVTLFPGVYCEGLTIDQSADATFKPGVYVIKDGQLRIHGNSRATGEGVGFFFTGSGAQMTIGGEADVDFSAPTSGPLAGLLIFEEQQSAGTRLFRITSPNARRLVGTIYLPQGRFLADANGAVADLSEYTAIVARRIELNSDVNLVLNADYHLSNVPVPEGLGPGSEGGVSLRR
;
A
#
# COMPACT_ATOMS: atom_id res chain seq x y z
N MET A 1 -54.15 -57.33 32.11
CA MET A 1 -53.30 -57.73 33.26
C MET A 1 -52.55 -56.49 33.72
N VAL A 2 -53.16 -55.69 34.62
CA VAL A 2 -52.80 -55.54 36.06
C VAL A 2 -51.51 -54.69 36.23
N LYS A 3 -51.43 -53.57 36.96
CA LYS A 3 -52.35 -52.75 37.78
C LYS A 3 -51.63 -51.46 38.21
N ASP A 4 -52.42 -50.39 38.35
CA ASP A 4 -52.47 -49.34 39.40
C ASP A 4 -51.21 -48.56 39.86
N LYS A 5 -51.26 -47.22 39.72
CA LYS A 5 -51.71 -46.31 40.82
C LYS A 5 -51.80 -44.81 40.40
N PHE A 6 -52.98 -44.24 40.60
CA PHE A 6 -53.32 -42.80 40.75
C PHE A 6 -53.08 -42.34 42.22
N PRO A 7 -53.40 -41.10 42.69
CA PRO A 7 -53.03 -39.74 42.22
C PRO A 7 -52.76 -38.74 43.39
N ASP A 8 -52.51 -37.45 43.08
CA ASP A 8 -53.27 -36.26 43.56
C ASP A 8 -52.55 -34.95 43.11
N GLN A 9 -53.16 -34.11 42.26
CA GLN A 9 -54.03 -32.94 42.56
C GLN A 9 -53.19 -31.64 42.82
N ILE A 10 -53.40 -30.42 42.27
CA ILE A 10 -54.59 -29.58 42.05
C ILE A 10 -54.26 -28.35 41.14
N VAL A 11 -55.04 -28.19 40.05
CA VAL A 11 -55.85 -27.01 39.60
C VAL A 11 -55.25 -25.63 39.21
N LYS A 12 -55.77 -25.15 38.04
CA LYS A 12 -56.13 -23.79 37.57
C LYS A 12 -55.20 -22.97 36.66
N ALA A 13 -55.52 -23.00 35.35
CA ALA A 13 -55.54 -21.85 34.42
C ALA A 13 -56.81 -20.98 34.66
N PRO A 14 -57.20 -19.96 33.87
CA PRO A 14 -56.62 -19.31 32.67
C PRO A 14 -56.55 -17.75 32.83
N GLY A 15 -56.10 -16.84 31.96
CA GLY A 15 -56.20 -16.63 30.51
C GLY A 15 -56.63 -15.17 30.23
N ARG A 16 -56.34 -14.68 29.01
CA ARG A 16 -57.04 -13.64 28.22
C ARG A 16 -56.71 -12.12 28.33
N HIS A 17 -56.31 -11.64 27.14
CA HIS A 17 -56.85 -10.52 26.33
C HIS A 17 -56.48 -9.04 26.56
N ALA A 18 -55.99 -8.48 25.43
CA ALA A 18 -56.43 -7.26 24.72
C ALA A 18 -56.00 -5.89 25.24
N GLY A 19 -55.57 -5.06 24.29
CA GLY A 19 -55.00 -3.74 24.49
C GLY A 19 -55.99 -2.58 24.68
N ALA A 20 -55.43 -1.39 24.85
CA ALA A 20 -56.13 -0.12 24.81
C ALA A 20 -55.19 1.00 24.32
N HIS A 21 -55.73 1.86 23.46
CA HIS A 21 -55.20 3.14 22.97
C HIS A 21 -55.12 4.20 24.10
N LEU A 22 -54.20 5.17 23.99
CA LEU A 22 -54.46 6.60 23.68
C LEU A 22 -53.30 7.53 24.12
N SER A 23 -53.06 8.58 23.29
CA SER A 23 -52.42 9.88 23.57
C SER A 23 -50.91 9.87 23.91
N GLY A 24 -49.99 10.55 23.22
CA GLY A 24 -50.05 11.83 22.54
C GLY A 24 -49.25 12.83 23.37
N ASP A 25 -47.98 13.07 23.02
CA ASP A 25 -47.29 14.37 23.16
C ASP A 25 -45.90 14.38 22.50
N HIS A 26 -45.61 15.50 21.84
CA HIS A 26 -44.39 15.86 21.12
C HIS A 26 -43.14 15.90 22.00
N VAL A 27 -41.97 15.54 21.45
CA VAL A 27 -40.79 16.44 21.30
C VAL A 27 -39.72 15.72 20.46
N GLU A 28 -39.20 16.44 19.50
CA GLU A 28 -38.36 16.03 18.39
C GLU A 28 -36.87 16.01 18.78
N ALA A 29 -36.19 14.88 18.54
CA ALA A 29 -34.73 14.77 18.67
C ALA A 29 -34.16 13.91 17.53
N ARG A 30 -33.80 14.57 16.41
CA ARG A 30 -33.01 13.96 15.34
C ARG A 30 -31.54 13.91 15.74
N ARG A 31 -30.97 12.71 15.90
CA ARG A 31 -29.52 12.47 15.78
C ARG A 31 -29.24 11.91 14.38
N ARG A 32 -28.40 12.63 13.62
CA ARG A 32 -27.89 12.25 12.30
C ARG A 32 -26.70 11.30 12.41
N GLN A 33 -26.61 10.39 11.45
CA GLN A 33 -25.44 9.60 11.07
C GLN A 33 -24.26 10.48 10.62
N PRO A 34 -23.01 9.99 10.70
CA PRO A 34 -21.86 10.61 10.06
C PRO A 34 -21.70 10.11 8.62
N ALA A 35 -21.72 11.04 7.66
CA ALA A 35 -21.11 10.92 6.34
C ALA A 35 -19.95 11.91 6.33
N GLY A 36 -18.73 11.51 5.97
CA GLY A 36 -18.30 11.48 4.57
C GLY A 36 -17.38 12.68 4.34
N ALA A 37 -16.08 12.43 4.27
CA ALA A 37 -15.08 13.43 3.92
C ALA A 37 -15.11 13.73 2.42
N PRO A 38 -14.88 14.99 1.99
CA PRO A 38 -14.40 15.28 0.66
C PRO A 38 -12.95 15.82 0.66
N HIS A 39 -12.29 15.53 -0.46
CA HIS A 39 -10.94 15.94 -0.88
C HIS A 39 -10.92 17.40 -1.43
N PRO A 40 -9.73 17.96 -1.76
CA PRO A 40 -9.38 19.35 -1.49
C PRO A 40 -9.62 20.30 -2.67
N GLY A 41 -10.03 21.52 -2.35
CA GLY A 41 -10.11 22.63 -3.29
C GLY A 41 -10.36 23.94 -2.54
N GLU A 42 -9.39 24.85 -2.64
CA GLU A 42 -9.53 26.31 -2.53
C GLU A 42 -10.06 26.91 -1.20
N VAL A 43 -9.17 27.51 -0.42
CA VAL A 43 -9.54 28.64 0.46
C VAL A 43 -8.49 29.75 0.32
N PHE A 44 -8.79 30.68 -0.59
CA PHE A 44 -8.37 32.07 -0.48
C PHE A 44 -9.57 32.85 0.06
N GLY A 45 -9.33 33.75 1.03
CA GLY A 45 -10.16 34.94 1.20
C GLY A 45 -10.90 35.12 2.52
N ALA A 46 -10.52 36.23 3.16
CA ALA A 46 -11.33 37.13 3.98
C ALA A 46 -11.42 36.86 5.48
N MET A 47 -10.63 37.65 6.23
CA MET A 47 -11.08 38.21 7.50
C MET A 47 -10.64 39.67 7.59
N GLN A 48 -11.59 40.57 7.42
CA GLN A 48 -11.49 42.00 7.73
C GLN A 48 -12.75 42.36 8.52
N ALA A 49 -12.58 43.24 9.52
CA ALA A 49 -13.52 43.81 10.52
C ALA A 49 -13.15 43.34 11.95
N ASP A 50 -12.90 44.19 12.96
CA ASP A 50 -12.98 45.65 13.07
C ASP A 50 -12.08 46.13 14.22
N VAL A 51 -11.65 47.38 14.11
CA VAL A 51 -10.80 48.15 15.03
C VAL A 51 -11.59 48.61 16.27
N ALA A 52 -10.99 48.61 17.48
CA ALA A 52 -10.77 49.84 18.28
C ALA A 52 -10.42 49.60 19.78
N ARG A 53 -9.36 50.29 20.20
CA ARG A 53 -8.96 50.76 21.56
C ARG A 53 -8.46 49.73 22.59
N LEU A 54 -7.14 49.77 22.85
CA LEU A 54 -6.56 50.50 23.99
C LEU A 54 -5.03 50.50 23.96
N ASP A 55 -4.47 51.69 24.10
CA ASP A 55 -3.07 52.00 24.37
C ASP A 55 -2.58 51.41 25.72
N GLY A 56 -1.33 50.95 25.76
CA GLY A 56 -0.49 51.05 26.96
C GLY A 56 -0.37 49.86 27.92
N VAL A 57 -0.06 48.64 27.45
CA VAL A 57 0.35 47.52 28.33
C VAL A 57 1.69 46.92 27.89
N VAL A 58 2.65 46.83 28.82
CA VAL A 58 3.95 46.16 28.63
C VAL A 58 4.07 45.00 29.62
N CYS A 59 4.46 43.81 29.12
CA CYS A 59 4.59 42.59 29.91
C CYS A 59 5.99 41.99 29.79
N GLU A 60 6.63 41.69 30.92
CA GLU A 60 7.93 41.01 30.99
C GLU A 60 7.87 39.93 32.09
N GLY A 61 8.31 38.71 31.80
CA GLY A 61 8.33 37.62 32.79
C GLY A 61 6.98 37.18 33.38
N GLY A 62 5.85 37.54 32.77
CA GLY A 62 4.50 37.16 33.23
C GLY A 62 3.89 38.07 34.29
N ARG A 63 4.37 39.31 34.45
CA ARG A 63 3.73 40.35 35.28
C ARG A 63 3.54 41.66 34.49
N VAL A 64 2.56 42.46 34.90
CA VAL A 64 2.27 43.79 34.34
C VAL A 64 3.15 44.82 35.05
N LEU A 65 3.90 45.64 34.31
CA LEU A 65 4.81 46.64 34.89
C LEU A 65 4.19 48.05 35.03
N HIS A 66 3.13 48.38 34.28
CA HIS A 66 2.36 49.61 34.45
C HIS A 66 0.91 49.44 33.95
N ALA A 67 -0.06 50.04 34.66
CA ALA A 67 -1.45 50.17 34.22
C ALA A 67 -2.00 51.54 34.66
N ALA A 68 -2.63 52.29 33.76
CA ALA A 68 -3.38 53.48 34.11
C ALA A 68 -4.80 53.06 34.52
N THR A 69 -5.08 53.14 35.81
CA THR A 69 -6.35 52.85 36.52
C THR A 69 -6.66 51.39 36.88
N GLU A 70 -7.24 51.23 38.08
CA GLU A 70 -7.53 49.98 38.77
C GLU A 70 -8.64 49.17 38.07
N ALA A 71 -8.30 47.98 37.57
CA ALA A 71 -9.27 46.94 37.29
C ALA A 71 -8.63 45.55 37.42
N ASN A 72 -9.03 44.83 38.48
CA ASN A 72 -8.65 43.44 38.73
C ASN A 72 -9.18 42.54 37.59
N GLY A 73 -8.30 41.79 36.91
CA GLY A 73 -8.76 40.74 35.96
C GLY A 73 -7.86 40.31 34.79
N LEU A 74 -6.67 40.90 34.58
CA LEU A 74 -5.83 40.62 33.39
C LEU A 74 -4.80 39.47 33.54
N GLY A 75 -4.77 38.78 34.69
CA GLY A 75 -3.88 37.64 34.95
C GLY A 75 -4.08 36.36 34.10
N PRO A 76 -5.25 36.08 33.48
CA PRO A 76 -5.42 34.92 32.60
C PRO A 76 -4.88 35.12 31.17
N LEU A 77 -4.87 36.36 30.66
CA LEU A 77 -4.50 36.68 29.27
C LEU A 77 -2.98 36.55 29.01
N CYS A 78 -2.13 36.95 29.96
CA CYS A 78 -0.68 36.74 29.88
C CYS A 78 -0.26 35.27 30.09
N ARG A 79 -1.12 34.44 30.70
CA ARG A 79 -0.82 33.03 31.01
C ARG A 79 -1.04 32.12 29.78
N ASN A 80 -2.01 32.45 28.93
CA ASN A 80 -2.30 31.67 27.73
C ASN A 80 -1.26 31.83 26.61
N LEU A 81 -0.54 32.97 26.54
CA LEU A 81 0.58 33.15 25.59
C LEU A 81 1.80 32.25 25.90
N ARG A 82 2.00 31.87 27.18
CA ARG A 82 3.07 30.94 27.58
C ARG A 82 2.77 29.49 27.19
N ALA A 83 1.49 29.11 27.16
CA ALA A 83 1.05 27.75 26.80
C ALA A 83 1.19 27.48 25.29
N SER A 84 0.99 28.49 24.44
CA SER A 84 1.19 28.37 22.99
C SER A 84 2.66 28.26 22.59
N PHE A 85 3.59 28.83 23.38
CA PHE A 85 5.03 28.75 23.09
C PHE A 85 5.68 27.44 23.59
N GLN A 86 5.08 26.77 24.60
CA GLN A 86 5.60 25.49 25.12
C GLN A 86 5.18 24.25 24.30
N LEU A 87 4.17 24.35 23.44
CA LEU A 87 3.75 23.26 22.55
C LEU A 87 4.53 23.18 21.22
N LEU A 88 5.37 24.17 20.91
CA LEU A 88 6.22 24.18 19.71
C LEU A 88 7.64 23.63 19.95
N THR A 89 7.98 23.26 21.18
CA THR A 89 9.34 22.82 21.54
C THR A 89 9.42 21.42 22.17
N SER A 90 8.40 20.58 22.05
CA SER A 90 8.43 19.22 22.59
C SER A 90 8.07 18.15 21.56
N GLU A 91 8.98 17.87 20.64
CA GLU A 91 9.12 16.55 20.00
C GLU A 91 10.54 16.40 19.45
N ALA A 92 11.44 15.88 20.28
CA ALA A 92 12.71 15.32 19.86
C ALA A 92 12.72 13.84 20.29
N PRO A 93 12.99 12.87 19.39
CA PRO A 93 13.03 11.47 19.77
C PRO A 93 14.31 11.15 20.57
N LYS A 94 14.15 10.46 21.71
CA LYS A 94 15.24 9.81 22.44
C LYS A 94 15.60 8.51 21.73
N VAL A 95 16.79 8.43 21.14
CA VAL A 95 17.36 7.17 20.65
C VAL A 95 18.20 6.52 21.74
N ALA A 96 17.88 5.27 22.06
CA ALA A 96 18.61 4.40 22.96
C ALA A 96 19.91 3.89 22.30
N ARG A 97 21.00 3.87 23.07
CA ARG A 97 22.32 3.37 22.64
C ARG A 97 22.34 1.83 22.68
N ILE A 98 22.58 1.19 21.54
CA ILE A 98 23.05 -0.19 21.46
C ILE A 98 24.48 -0.14 20.92
N ALA A 99 25.43 -0.60 21.73
CA ALA A 99 26.84 -0.66 21.37
C ALA A 99 27.14 -1.94 20.56
N VAL A 100 27.77 -1.80 19.40
CA VAL A 100 28.44 -2.87 18.65
C VAL A 100 29.93 -2.51 18.56
N PRO A 101 30.87 -3.38 18.96
CA PRO A 101 32.28 -3.01 19.03
C PRO A 101 32.94 -3.11 17.65
N GLY A 102 33.52 -2.00 17.14
CA GLY A 102 34.42 -2.04 15.98
C GLY A 102 34.50 -0.81 15.04
N ARG A 103 33.74 0.27 15.23
CA ARG A 103 33.82 1.49 14.39
C ARG A 103 34.38 2.70 15.14
N ARG A 104 35.16 3.54 14.43
CA ARG A 104 35.64 4.85 14.88
C ARG A 104 34.46 5.82 15.03
N GLU A 105 34.38 6.48 16.18
CA GLU A 105 33.46 7.58 16.45
C GLU A 105 33.82 8.81 15.61
N ILE A 106 32.85 9.38 14.91
CA ILE A 106 32.95 10.72 14.31
C ILE A 106 32.07 11.61 15.19
N ASN A 107 32.71 12.46 15.99
CA ASN A 107 32.03 13.47 16.80
C ASN A 107 31.65 14.65 15.91
N ALA A 108 30.36 15.01 15.89
CA ALA A 108 29.91 16.30 15.39
C ALA A 108 29.83 17.27 16.57
N ASP A 109 30.82 18.14 16.70
CA ASP A 109 30.77 19.29 17.60
C ASP A 109 29.87 20.38 16.96
N LEU A 110 28.79 20.75 17.66
CA LEU A 110 28.00 21.94 17.34
C LEU A 110 28.72 23.19 17.89
N PRO A 111 28.88 24.28 17.11
CA PRO A 111 29.55 25.47 17.60
C PRO A 111 28.69 26.21 18.65
N ARG A 112 29.37 26.78 19.64
CA ARG A 112 28.78 27.55 20.75
C ARG A 112 28.19 28.86 20.22
N THR A 113 27.06 29.27 20.81
CA THR A 113 26.26 30.47 20.54
C THR A 113 26.96 31.82 20.77
N ASN A 114 28.29 31.84 20.91
CA ASN A 114 29.05 33.03 21.34
C ASN A 114 29.70 33.78 20.17
N ASP A 115 29.71 33.22 18.95
CA ASP A 115 30.37 33.83 17.79
C ASP A 115 29.46 34.79 17.00
N PHE A 116 28.14 34.69 17.19
CA PHE A 116 27.14 35.52 16.50
C PHE A 116 27.17 36.99 16.94
N THR A 117 27.50 37.24 18.22
CA THR A 117 27.54 38.61 18.78
C THR A 117 28.84 39.33 18.41
N THR A 118 29.94 38.61 18.23
CA THR A 118 31.26 39.17 17.88
C THR A 118 31.34 39.62 16.42
N SER A 119 30.75 38.85 15.48
CA SER A 119 30.73 39.23 14.05
C SER A 119 29.84 40.42 13.73
N LEU A 120 28.68 40.55 14.40
CA LEU A 120 27.81 41.72 14.24
C LEU A 120 28.46 43.00 14.75
N VAL A 121 29.26 42.91 15.83
CA VAL A 121 30.01 44.06 16.39
C VAL A 121 31.15 44.49 15.46
N GLN A 122 31.85 43.55 14.79
CA GLN A 122 32.88 43.91 13.81
C GLN A 122 32.32 44.56 12.54
N PHE A 123 31.17 44.08 12.05
CA PHE A 123 30.49 44.70 10.90
C PHE A 123 30.00 46.11 11.23
N TRP A 124 29.50 46.33 12.45
CA TRP A 124 29.12 47.66 12.94
C TRP A 124 30.31 48.61 13.13
N ASN A 125 31.44 48.12 13.67
CA ASN A 125 32.64 48.94 13.85
C ASN A 125 33.28 49.39 12.53
N ASN A 126 33.26 48.54 11.49
CA ASN A 126 33.78 48.92 10.17
C ASN A 126 32.85 49.87 9.42
N SER A 127 31.54 49.81 9.68
CA SER A 127 30.55 50.73 9.10
C SER A 127 30.59 52.13 9.75
N ALA A 128 30.97 52.21 11.03
CA ALA A 128 31.12 53.48 11.75
C ALA A 128 32.31 54.33 11.26
N ALA A 129 33.30 53.74 10.59
CA ALA A 129 34.50 54.45 10.13
C ALA A 129 34.31 55.29 8.85
N VAL A 130 33.17 55.15 8.14
CA VAL A 130 32.91 55.86 6.86
C VAL A 130 32.02 57.11 7.04
N LEU A 131 31.49 57.36 8.23
CA LEU A 131 30.63 58.53 8.52
C LEU A 131 31.41 59.70 9.13
N SER A 132 32.36 60.26 8.36
CA SER A 132 32.87 61.62 8.60
C SER A 132 32.36 62.56 7.50
N MET A 133 31.04 62.70 7.37
CA MET A 133 30.46 63.77 6.56
C MET A 133 30.25 65.02 7.44
N ARG A 134 30.87 66.12 7.02
CA ARG A 134 30.68 67.46 7.57
C ARG A 134 29.20 67.79 7.64
N ARG A 135 28.80 68.26 8.81
CA ARG A 135 27.47 68.73 9.16
C ARG A 135 27.25 70.11 8.55
N ASP A 136 26.72 70.17 7.34
CA ASP A 136 26.10 71.39 6.83
C ASP A 136 24.61 71.38 7.16
N SER A 137 24.20 72.41 7.87
CA SER A 137 22.86 72.66 8.35
C SER A 137 22.04 73.33 7.25
N GLU A 138 21.24 72.54 6.55
CA GLU A 138 19.96 72.91 5.94
C GLU A 138 19.46 71.67 5.20
N LEU A 139 18.30 71.13 5.58
CA LEU A 139 17.39 70.28 4.80
C LEU A 139 16.43 69.54 5.76
N GLU A 140 15.20 70.03 5.89
CA GLU A 140 14.08 69.34 6.56
C GLU A 140 13.60 68.06 5.81
N SER A 141 14.43 67.47 4.95
CA SER A 141 14.20 66.19 4.28
C SER A 141 15.17 65.07 4.69
N GLY A 142 16.00 65.28 5.73
CA GLY A 142 17.08 64.36 6.14
C GLY A 142 16.66 63.09 6.91
N ASN A 143 15.42 62.97 7.38
CA ASN A 143 15.00 61.81 8.17
C ASN A 143 14.79 60.53 7.32
N VAL A 144 14.43 60.69 6.04
CA VAL A 144 14.24 59.57 5.10
C VAL A 144 15.57 58.94 4.70
N ALA A 145 16.63 59.74 4.55
CA ALA A 145 17.96 59.24 4.20
C ALA A 145 18.58 58.42 5.35
N LEU A 146 18.41 58.85 6.60
CA LEU A 146 18.89 58.14 7.80
C LEU A 146 18.15 56.82 8.03
N THR A 147 16.82 56.81 7.89
CA THR A 147 16.02 55.58 8.01
C THR A 147 16.33 54.60 6.88
N PHE A 148 16.52 55.08 5.66
CA PHE A 148 16.95 54.25 4.53
C PHE A 148 18.36 53.67 4.75
N ALA A 149 19.32 54.47 5.22
CA ALA A 149 20.69 54.01 5.49
C ALA A 149 20.76 52.92 6.58
N LEU A 150 19.86 52.95 7.57
CA LEU A 150 19.79 51.92 8.63
C LEU A 150 19.03 50.66 8.20
N LEU A 151 18.01 50.79 7.34
CA LEU A 151 17.22 49.64 6.87
C LEU A 151 17.85 48.92 5.67
N LEU A 152 18.61 49.63 4.85
CA LEU A 152 19.22 49.07 3.64
C LEU A 152 20.11 47.85 3.92
N PRO A 153 21.00 47.83 4.95
CA PRO A 153 21.78 46.64 5.28
C PRO A 153 20.89 45.46 5.68
N MET A 154 19.81 45.70 6.42
CA MET A 154 18.89 44.64 6.85
C MET A 154 18.14 44.03 5.65
N LEU A 155 17.71 44.87 4.71
CA LEU A 155 17.08 44.43 3.45
C LEU A 155 18.06 43.66 2.56
N LEU A 156 19.31 44.12 2.45
CA LEU A 156 20.36 43.42 1.68
C LEU A 156 20.71 42.07 2.31
N CYS A 157 20.79 41.98 3.65
CA CYS A 157 20.98 40.71 4.35
C CYS A 157 19.81 39.75 4.11
N ALA A 158 18.56 40.22 4.19
CA ALA A 158 17.39 39.40 3.92
C ALA A 158 17.35 38.91 2.46
N ALA A 159 17.69 39.76 1.50
CA ALA A 159 17.79 39.40 0.09
C ALA A 159 18.91 38.38 -0.18
N GLY A 160 20.09 38.58 0.42
CA GLY A 160 21.22 37.65 0.33
C GLY A 160 20.91 36.28 0.92
N ALA A 161 20.29 36.24 2.11
CA ALA A 161 19.83 35.00 2.74
C ALA A 161 18.78 34.29 1.88
N GLY A 162 17.85 35.03 1.27
CA GLY A 162 16.85 34.46 0.36
C GLY A 162 17.49 33.81 -0.88
N PHE A 163 18.52 34.43 -1.43
CA PHE A 163 19.23 33.89 -2.59
C PHE A 163 20.04 32.63 -2.25
N ASP A 164 20.82 32.65 -1.18
CA ASP A 164 21.60 31.47 -0.75
C ASP A 164 20.67 30.33 -0.31
N PHE A 165 19.53 30.63 0.33
CA PHE A 165 18.50 29.63 0.65
C PHE A 165 17.89 29.01 -0.61
N SER A 166 17.56 29.82 -1.62
CA SER A 166 17.05 29.33 -2.91
C SER A 166 18.07 28.42 -3.61
N ARG A 167 19.36 28.81 -3.62
CA ARG A 167 20.46 28.02 -4.16
C ARG A 167 20.66 26.70 -3.41
N TYR A 168 20.60 26.73 -2.08
CA TYR A 168 20.68 25.55 -1.24
C TYR A 168 19.53 24.58 -1.53
N HIS A 169 18.30 25.08 -1.59
CA HIS A 169 17.13 24.27 -1.87
C HIS A 169 17.17 23.68 -3.28
N PHE A 170 17.65 24.45 -4.27
CA PHE A 170 17.88 23.95 -5.62
C PHE A 170 18.94 22.83 -5.65
N ALA A 171 20.05 23.01 -4.94
CA ALA A 171 21.08 21.98 -4.83
C ALA A 171 20.55 20.69 -4.17
N HIS A 172 19.83 20.81 -3.05
CA HIS A 172 19.25 19.65 -2.37
C HIS A 172 18.24 18.89 -3.26
N THR A 173 17.38 19.61 -3.99
CA THR A 173 16.38 18.98 -4.86
C THR A 173 17.03 18.30 -6.07
N SER A 174 17.99 18.95 -6.74
CA SER A 174 18.74 18.34 -7.85
C SER A 174 19.51 17.09 -7.39
N LEU A 175 20.20 17.14 -6.24
CA LEU A 175 20.91 15.98 -5.70
C LEU A 175 19.96 14.81 -5.39
N GLN A 176 18.78 15.07 -4.82
CA GLN A 176 17.78 14.03 -4.55
C GLN A 176 17.26 13.39 -5.86
N GLU A 177 17.00 14.18 -6.89
CA GLU A 177 16.57 13.67 -8.19
C GLU A 177 17.64 12.77 -8.83
N VAL A 178 18.92 13.13 -8.68
CA VAL A 178 20.03 12.28 -9.13
C VAL A 178 20.10 10.97 -8.35
N ALA A 179 19.97 11.03 -7.02
CA ALA A 179 19.96 9.84 -6.17
C ALA A 179 18.81 8.88 -6.53
N ASP A 180 17.58 9.39 -6.64
CA ASP A 180 16.40 8.61 -7.03
C ASP A 180 16.59 7.93 -8.38
N ALA A 181 17.08 8.69 -9.37
CA ALA A 181 17.22 8.20 -10.72
C ALA A 181 18.41 7.24 -10.88
N ALA A 182 19.42 7.32 -10.01
CA ALA A 182 20.53 6.37 -9.91
C ALA A 182 20.08 5.07 -9.24
N ALA A 183 19.34 5.16 -8.13
CA ALA A 183 18.78 4.02 -7.44
C ALA A 183 17.87 3.19 -8.37
N ILE A 184 16.95 3.83 -9.13
CA ILE A 184 16.14 3.12 -10.14
C ILE A 184 17.01 2.40 -11.17
N ALA A 185 18.06 3.07 -11.68
CA ALA A 185 18.90 2.52 -12.74
C ALA A 185 19.64 1.25 -12.27
N GLY A 186 20.14 1.25 -11.03
CA GLY A 186 20.72 0.07 -10.40
C GLY A 186 19.68 -1.03 -10.16
N ALA A 187 18.54 -0.67 -9.56
CA ALA A 187 17.50 -1.65 -9.23
C ALA A 187 16.97 -2.39 -10.46
N ARG A 188 16.83 -1.73 -11.62
CA ARG A 188 16.42 -2.37 -12.89
C ARG A 188 17.29 -3.57 -13.28
N GLN A 189 18.54 -3.65 -12.85
CA GLN A 189 19.40 -4.79 -13.14
C GLN A 189 18.86 -6.08 -12.55
N TYR A 190 18.21 -6.03 -11.38
CA TYR A 190 17.58 -7.20 -10.77
C TYR A 190 16.41 -7.78 -11.57
N LEU A 191 15.90 -7.06 -12.57
CA LEU A 191 14.88 -7.57 -13.49
C LEU A 191 15.48 -8.49 -14.58
N LEU A 192 16.82 -8.51 -14.73
CA LEU A 192 17.52 -9.35 -15.69
C LEU A 192 17.93 -10.68 -15.03
N LYS A 193 17.85 -11.78 -15.80
CA LYS A 193 18.33 -13.09 -15.32
C LYS A 193 19.81 -12.99 -14.96
N LYS A 194 20.14 -13.20 -13.68
CA LYS A 194 21.50 -13.34 -13.10
C LYS A 194 22.18 -12.04 -12.61
N ALA A 195 21.43 -11.02 -12.20
CA ALA A 195 22.02 -9.83 -11.59
C ALA A 195 22.54 -10.09 -10.16
N ASP A 196 23.73 -9.60 -9.87
CA ASP A 196 24.31 -9.54 -8.53
C ASP A 196 24.26 -8.10 -7.97
N GLY A 197 24.31 -7.96 -6.65
CA GLY A 197 24.25 -6.66 -6.01
C GLY A 197 25.45 -5.76 -6.28
N ALA A 198 26.61 -6.35 -6.56
CA ALA A 198 27.79 -5.59 -6.94
C ALA A 198 27.62 -4.89 -8.30
N THR A 199 27.05 -5.57 -9.30
CA THR A 199 26.79 -4.99 -10.62
C THR A 199 25.68 -3.94 -10.54
N ALA A 200 24.63 -4.19 -9.75
CA ALA A 200 23.56 -3.21 -9.54
C ALA A 200 24.08 -1.92 -8.88
N ALA A 201 24.92 -2.03 -7.85
CA ALA A 201 25.56 -0.89 -7.19
C ALA A 201 26.50 -0.11 -8.13
N ALA A 202 27.36 -0.81 -8.89
CA ALA A 202 28.27 -0.18 -9.84
C ALA A 202 27.53 0.62 -10.94
N ILE A 203 26.40 0.11 -11.42
CA ILE A 203 25.57 0.79 -12.41
C ILE A 203 24.85 2.00 -11.81
N ALA A 204 24.36 1.90 -10.56
CA ALA A 204 23.79 3.04 -9.86
C ALA A 204 24.83 4.15 -9.65
N GLU A 205 26.04 3.80 -9.23
CA GLU A 205 27.13 4.76 -9.02
C GLU A 205 27.52 5.47 -10.34
N ASP A 206 27.69 4.72 -11.43
CA ASP A 206 27.98 5.26 -12.76
C ASP A 206 26.85 6.17 -13.29
N ALA A 207 25.59 5.79 -13.04
CA ALA A 207 24.43 6.62 -13.39
C ALA A 207 24.37 7.92 -12.57
N ALA A 208 24.69 7.87 -11.28
CA ALA A 208 24.77 9.05 -10.42
C ALA A 208 25.91 9.99 -10.89
N ARG A 209 27.12 9.47 -11.08
CA ARG A 209 28.30 10.26 -11.49
C ARG A 209 28.06 11.03 -12.79
N ARG A 210 27.53 10.37 -13.82
CA ARG A 210 27.21 11.05 -15.10
C ARG A 210 26.21 12.19 -14.95
N ARG A 211 25.18 12.01 -14.11
CA ARG A 211 24.17 13.05 -13.89
C ARG A 211 24.70 14.19 -13.03
N LEU A 212 25.50 13.89 -12.02
CA LEU A 212 26.18 14.92 -11.20
C LEU A 212 27.07 15.80 -12.05
N GLU A 213 27.78 15.24 -13.03
CA GLU A 213 28.57 16.02 -13.99
C GLU A 213 27.69 16.95 -14.83
N SER A 214 26.55 16.48 -15.34
CA SER A 214 25.65 17.31 -16.15
C SER A 214 24.93 18.39 -15.36
N GLU A 215 24.60 18.12 -14.09
CA GLU A 215 23.90 19.05 -13.19
C GLU A 215 24.87 20.05 -12.50
N GLY A 216 26.19 19.90 -12.70
CA GLY A 216 27.19 20.82 -12.18
C GLY A 216 27.69 20.54 -10.76
N PHE A 217 27.59 19.28 -10.30
CA PHE A 217 28.07 18.80 -9.00
C PHE A 217 29.21 17.76 -9.10
N PRO A 218 30.31 18.02 -9.85
CA PRO A 218 31.34 17.02 -10.11
C PRO A 218 32.16 16.59 -8.88
N ALA A 219 32.08 17.35 -7.78
CA ALA A 219 32.78 17.07 -6.52
C ALA A 219 31.91 16.32 -5.50
N ALA A 220 30.66 15.98 -5.82
CA ALA A 220 29.80 15.23 -4.92
C ALA A 220 30.31 13.80 -4.73
N ALA A 221 30.34 13.34 -3.48
CA ALA A 221 30.63 11.95 -3.13
C ALA A 221 29.40 11.09 -3.39
N VAL A 222 29.59 9.91 -3.98
CA VAL A 222 28.53 8.94 -4.25
C VAL A 222 28.94 7.61 -3.64
N GLU A 223 28.03 7.00 -2.88
CA GLU A 223 28.14 5.63 -2.40
C GLU A 223 26.87 4.88 -2.79
N ALA A 224 27.00 3.65 -3.28
CA ALA A 224 25.87 2.82 -3.66
C ALA A 224 26.06 1.38 -3.15
N GLU A 225 25.01 0.80 -2.59
CA GLU A 225 25.00 -0.58 -2.10
C GLU A 225 23.83 -1.36 -2.73
N GLY A 226 24.10 -2.60 -3.16
CA GLY A 226 23.09 -3.47 -3.77
C GLY A 226 22.90 -4.75 -2.95
N VAL A 227 21.67 -5.02 -2.52
CA VAL A 227 21.30 -6.20 -1.72
C VAL A 227 20.56 -7.22 -2.59
N SER A 228 21.26 -8.29 -2.99
CA SER A 228 20.71 -9.30 -3.90
C SER A 228 19.48 -10.05 -3.37
N ARG A 229 19.34 -10.20 -2.04
CA ARG A 229 18.22 -10.95 -1.45
C ARG A 229 16.89 -10.20 -1.53
N SER A 230 16.94 -8.89 -1.39
CA SER A 230 15.75 -8.03 -1.42
C SER A 230 15.60 -7.28 -2.75
N ALA A 231 16.53 -7.47 -3.70
CA ALA A 231 16.58 -6.74 -4.96
C ALA A 231 16.56 -5.22 -4.76
N THR A 232 17.26 -4.76 -3.72
CA THR A 232 17.29 -3.36 -3.27
C THR A 232 18.62 -2.72 -3.65
N VAL A 233 18.58 -1.44 -4.05
CA VAL A 233 19.75 -0.58 -4.26
C VAL A 233 19.57 0.69 -3.45
N ASP A 234 20.52 0.96 -2.58
CA ASP A 234 20.63 2.17 -1.78
C ASP A 234 21.69 3.09 -2.39
N VAL A 235 21.39 4.38 -2.50
CA VAL A 235 22.29 5.42 -3.04
C VAL A 235 22.34 6.60 -2.08
N ASP A 236 23.55 6.93 -1.65
CA ASP A 236 23.86 8.08 -0.81
C ASP A 236 24.72 9.08 -1.60
N ILE A 237 24.31 10.36 -1.59
CA ILE A 237 25.07 11.44 -2.23
C ILE A 237 25.36 12.53 -1.20
N GLY A 238 26.64 12.87 -1.06
CA GLY A 238 27.13 13.94 -0.18
C GLY A 238 27.76 15.09 -0.98
N TYR A 239 27.44 16.34 -0.64
CA TYR A 239 27.99 17.53 -1.31
C TYR A 239 28.20 18.70 -0.34
N ASP A 240 29.34 19.39 -0.49
CA ASP A 240 29.72 20.53 0.34
C ASP A 240 29.29 21.84 -0.33
N PHE A 241 28.18 22.41 0.14
CA PHE A 241 27.63 23.66 -0.38
C PHE A 241 28.29 24.87 0.30
N THR A 242 28.82 25.79 -0.50
CA THR A 242 29.38 27.06 -0.02
C THR A 242 28.42 28.22 -0.39
N PRO A 243 27.83 28.92 0.60
CA PRO A 243 27.03 30.11 0.34
C PRO A 243 27.86 31.18 -0.36
N THR A 244 27.26 31.98 -1.23
CA THR A 244 27.99 32.96 -2.07
C THR A 244 27.83 34.40 -1.60
N LEU A 245 26.66 34.76 -1.07
CA LEU A 245 26.38 36.12 -0.61
C LEU A 245 26.53 36.24 0.92
N PHE A 246 26.43 35.12 1.63
CA PHE A 246 26.53 35.05 3.09
C PHE A 246 27.80 34.31 3.59
N VAL A 247 28.90 34.42 2.83
CA VAL A 247 30.21 33.76 3.12
C VAL A 247 30.77 34.15 4.49
N SER A 248 30.48 35.36 4.99
CA SER A 248 31.12 35.90 6.20
C SER A 248 30.50 35.46 7.53
N ILE A 249 29.40 34.72 7.54
CA ILE A 249 28.74 34.24 8.77
C ILE A 249 28.90 32.72 8.96
N PHE A 250 29.15 31.99 7.88
CA PHE A 250 29.46 30.57 7.92
C PHE A 250 30.94 30.37 7.59
N GLU A 251 31.76 30.15 8.62
CA GLU A 251 33.19 29.83 8.44
C GLU A 251 33.41 28.45 7.77
N SER A 252 32.37 27.63 7.66
CA SER A 252 32.42 26.25 7.14
C SER A 252 31.37 26.00 6.04
N PRO A 253 31.70 25.18 5.02
CA PRO A 253 30.72 24.68 4.06
C PRO A 253 29.57 23.93 4.77
N ILE A 254 28.37 24.00 4.18
CA ILE A 254 27.21 23.23 4.64
C ILE A 254 27.20 21.89 3.92
N HIS A 255 27.29 20.80 4.66
CA HIS A 255 27.19 19.45 4.11
C HIS A 255 25.73 19.09 3.80
N ILE A 256 25.44 18.84 2.53
CA ILE A 256 24.15 18.30 2.05
C ILE A 256 24.31 16.79 1.89
N ALA A 257 23.42 16.01 2.48
CA ALA A 257 23.35 14.57 2.30
C ALA A 257 21.93 14.17 1.86
N VAL A 258 21.82 13.40 0.79
CA VAL A 258 20.57 12.86 0.27
C VAL A 258 20.67 11.34 0.16
N HIS A 259 19.54 10.66 0.34
CA HIS A 259 19.45 9.21 0.32
C HIS A 259 18.28 8.78 -0.56
N ALA A 260 18.46 7.69 -1.31
CA ALA A 260 17.40 7.07 -2.09
C ALA A 260 17.55 5.55 -2.12
N THR A 261 16.46 4.84 -1.87
CA THR A 261 16.39 3.38 -1.95
C THR A 261 15.46 2.97 -3.09
N ALA A 262 15.92 2.16 -4.03
CA ALA A 262 15.09 1.56 -5.06
C ALA A 262 15.03 0.05 -4.89
N THR A 263 13.83 -0.52 -5.00
CA THR A 263 13.62 -1.97 -4.96
C THR A 263 12.99 -2.44 -6.25
N ALA A 264 13.60 -3.44 -6.89
CA ALA A 264 13.04 -4.07 -8.06
C ALA A 264 12.08 -5.19 -7.69
N SER A 265 10.90 -5.18 -8.30
CA SER A 265 9.83 -6.15 -8.11
C SER A 265 9.38 -6.70 -9.47
N GLY A 266 10.01 -7.78 -9.91
CA GLY A 266 9.59 -8.59 -11.06
C GLY A 266 10.76 -9.13 -11.90
N GLY A 267 10.43 -9.81 -13.00
CA GLY A 267 11.34 -10.78 -13.65
C GLY A 267 11.09 -12.23 -13.21
N SER A 268 10.20 -12.42 -12.23
CA SER A 268 9.67 -13.70 -11.74
C SER A 268 8.25 -13.94 -12.28
N ASN A 269 7.81 -15.19 -12.30
CA ASN A 269 6.52 -15.58 -12.86
C ASN A 269 5.38 -15.04 -11.99
N ILE A 270 4.57 -14.12 -12.50
CA ILE A 270 3.35 -13.70 -11.77
C ILE A 270 2.34 -14.83 -11.80
N CYS A 271 1.99 -15.37 -10.63
CA CYS A 271 0.92 -16.37 -10.51
C CYS A 271 -0.17 -15.97 -9.52
N VAL A 272 -0.02 -14.89 -8.76
CA VAL A 272 -1.11 -14.37 -7.93
C VAL A 272 -1.23 -12.86 -8.08
N ILE A 273 -2.42 -12.39 -8.43
CA ILE A 273 -2.79 -10.97 -8.34
C ILE A 273 -4.13 -10.87 -7.60
N GLY A 274 -4.09 -10.25 -6.42
CA GLY A 274 -5.27 -9.77 -5.71
C GLY A 274 -5.61 -8.35 -6.15
N THR A 275 -6.72 -8.15 -6.85
CA THR A 275 -6.99 -6.89 -7.56
C THR A 275 -7.75 -5.82 -6.74
N ASP A 276 -8.33 -6.17 -5.59
CA ASP A 276 -9.08 -5.20 -4.76
C ASP A 276 -8.14 -4.19 -4.07
N GLU A 277 -8.18 -2.93 -4.53
CA GLU A 277 -7.34 -1.84 -4.01
C GLU A 277 -7.75 -1.32 -2.63
N ASN A 278 -9.00 -1.56 -2.21
CA ASN A 278 -9.58 -0.93 -1.01
C ASN A 278 -9.80 -1.91 0.13
N ALA A 279 -9.75 -3.21 -0.12
CA ALA A 279 -10.00 -4.21 0.91
C ALA A 279 -8.81 -4.39 1.86
N THR A 280 -9.09 -4.47 3.16
CA THR A 280 -8.04 -4.63 4.19
C THR A 280 -7.30 -5.96 4.11
N ARG A 281 -7.83 -6.97 3.42
CA ARG A 281 -7.25 -8.33 3.32
C ARG A 281 -7.53 -8.89 1.93
N THR A 282 -6.90 -8.30 0.93
CA THR A 282 -7.11 -8.69 -0.47
C THR A 282 -6.51 -10.08 -0.74
N VAL A 283 -5.37 -10.36 -0.13
CA VAL A 283 -4.81 -11.71 0.00
C VAL A 283 -4.76 -12.04 1.48
N TYR A 284 -5.46 -13.11 1.88
CA TYR A 284 -5.63 -13.50 3.27
C TYR A 284 -5.33 -14.99 3.47
N LEU A 285 -4.46 -15.30 4.42
CA LEU A 285 -4.18 -16.65 4.87
C LEU A 285 -4.35 -16.73 6.40
N ASP A 286 -5.06 -17.74 6.88
CA ASP A 286 -5.33 -17.93 8.30
C ASP A 286 -5.31 -19.40 8.74
N GLY A 287 -5.33 -19.64 10.05
CA GLY A 287 -5.26 -20.97 10.65
C GLY A 287 -3.87 -21.58 10.46
N ASN A 288 -3.81 -22.71 9.76
CA ASN A 288 -2.57 -23.39 9.37
C ASN A 288 -2.37 -23.37 7.84
N ALA A 289 -3.10 -22.50 7.13
CA ALA A 289 -3.10 -22.45 5.67
C ALA A 289 -1.72 -22.12 5.11
N LYS A 290 -1.40 -22.68 3.95
CA LYS A 290 -0.13 -22.50 3.27
C LYS A 290 -0.38 -22.12 1.82
N LEU A 291 0.41 -21.18 1.33
CA LEU A 291 0.55 -20.92 -0.10
C LEU A 291 2.01 -21.11 -0.46
N THR A 292 2.29 -22.08 -1.33
CA THR A 292 3.65 -22.49 -1.69
C THR A 292 3.87 -22.33 -3.19
N GLY A 293 4.86 -21.53 -3.59
CA GLY A 293 5.24 -21.32 -5.00
C GLY A 293 6.60 -20.64 -5.12
N ALA A 294 7.70 -21.38 -4.97
CA ALA A 294 9.04 -20.81 -4.90
C ALA A 294 9.46 -20.00 -6.15
N GLY A 295 8.94 -20.34 -7.33
CA GLY A 295 9.16 -19.62 -8.58
C GLY A 295 8.09 -18.57 -8.90
N CYS A 296 7.22 -18.24 -7.95
CA CYS A 296 6.03 -17.43 -8.13
C CYS A 296 6.15 -16.04 -7.49
N ALA A 297 5.60 -15.03 -8.15
CA ALA A 297 5.37 -13.71 -7.57
C ALA A 297 3.88 -13.53 -7.23
N LEU A 298 3.65 -12.98 -6.04
CA LEU A 298 2.34 -12.63 -5.52
C LEU A 298 2.23 -11.11 -5.37
N PHE A 299 1.16 -10.54 -5.93
CA PHE A 299 0.84 -9.12 -5.82
C PHE A 299 -0.51 -8.92 -5.14
N SER A 300 -0.56 -8.01 -4.17
CA SER A 300 -1.80 -7.48 -3.59
C SER A 300 -1.90 -6.00 -3.93
N ASN A 301 -2.94 -5.61 -4.68
CA ASN A 301 -3.16 -4.21 -5.06
C ASN A 301 -3.77 -3.37 -3.93
N SER A 302 -4.09 -3.97 -2.79
CA SER A 302 -4.67 -3.25 -1.66
C SER A 302 -3.74 -2.18 -1.11
N LYS A 303 -4.25 -0.96 -0.97
CA LYS A 303 -3.58 0.19 -0.34
C LYS A 303 -3.73 0.20 1.18
N SER A 304 -4.42 -0.79 1.75
CA SER A 304 -4.57 -0.93 3.20
C SER A 304 -3.24 -1.32 3.85
N SER A 305 -3.02 -0.89 5.10
CA SER A 305 -1.86 -1.30 5.90
C SER A 305 -1.77 -2.82 6.16
N ALA A 306 -2.85 -3.56 5.91
CA ALA A 306 -2.91 -5.03 6.04
C ALA A 306 -3.26 -5.74 4.72
N GLY A 307 -3.05 -5.08 3.58
CA GLY A 307 -3.48 -5.55 2.25
C GLY A 307 -3.09 -6.98 1.88
N LEU A 308 -1.95 -7.45 2.41
CA LEU A 308 -1.57 -8.86 2.48
C LEU A 308 -1.56 -9.29 3.96
N ALA A 309 -2.35 -10.28 4.35
CA ALA A 309 -2.40 -10.73 5.74
C ALA A 309 -2.19 -12.25 5.84
N VAL A 310 -1.21 -12.67 6.62
CA VAL A 310 -0.90 -14.09 6.90
C VAL A 310 -0.81 -14.25 8.41
N LEU A 311 -1.87 -14.80 9.01
CA LEU A 311 -2.07 -14.81 10.47
C LEU A 311 -1.90 -16.21 11.06
N ASN A 312 -1.84 -16.26 12.40
CA ASN A 312 -1.72 -17.50 13.17
C ASN A 312 -0.53 -18.37 12.68
N ASN A 313 -0.74 -19.64 12.38
CA ASN A 313 0.29 -20.57 11.92
C ASN A 313 0.37 -20.64 10.39
N ALA A 314 -0.36 -19.79 9.68
CA ALA A 314 -0.36 -19.79 8.23
C ALA A 314 1.02 -19.41 7.67
N LYS A 315 1.35 -19.90 6.48
CA LYS A 315 2.65 -19.63 5.84
C LYS A 315 2.51 -19.27 4.38
N LEU A 316 3.12 -18.15 4.01
CA LEU A 316 3.30 -17.74 2.62
C LEU A 316 4.75 -17.97 2.21
N LYS A 317 4.95 -18.89 1.27
CA LYS A 317 6.26 -19.20 0.70
C LYS A 317 6.24 -19.00 -0.81
N VAL A 318 6.75 -17.87 -1.27
CA VAL A 318 6.78 -17.49 -2.70
C VAL A 318 8.12 -16.87 -3.07
N GLY A 319 8.44 -16.78 -4.35
CA GLY A 319 9.68 -16.13 -4.79
C GLY A 319 9.70 -14.62 -4.52
N LEU A 320 8.52 -13.98 -4.59
CA LEU A 320 8.33 -12.57 -4.26
C LEU A 320 6.89 -12.35 -3.76
N SER A 321 6.72 -11.59 -2.68
CA SER A 321 5.41 -11.06 -2.29
C SER A 321 5.48 -9.53 -2.23
N CYS A 322 4.55 -8.88 -2.94
CA CYS A 322 4.45 -7.43 -3.07
C CYS A 322 3.05 -6.97 -2.68
N THR A 323 2.95 -5.93 -1.87
CA THR A 323 1.67 -5.32 -1.48
C THR A 323 1.74 -3.82 -1.73
N ALA A 324 0.67 -3.23 -2.29
CA ALA A 324 0.64 -1.80 -2.61
C ALA A 324 0.51 -0.91 -1.37
N GLY A 325 -0.12 -1.43 -0.31
CA GLY A 325 -0.12 -0.84 1.02
C GLY A 325 0.87 -1.57 1.91
N GLY A 326 0.36 -2.16 3.00
CA GLY A 326 1.16 -2.92 3.96
C GLY A 326 0.76 -4.39 4.06
N TYR A 327 1.36 -5.08 5.04
CA TYR A 327 1.06 -6.46 5.37
C TYR A 327 0.92 -6.67 6.89
N ASP A 328 0.18 -7.70 7.28
CA ASP A 328 -0.08 -8.09 8.68
C ASP A 328 0.30 -9.55 8.93
N GLY A 329 0.94 -9.85 10.06
CA GLY A 329 1.50 -11.17 10.38
C GLY A 329 2.92 -11.11 10.95
N SER A 330 3.36 -12.21 11.56
CA SER A 330 4.72 -12.35 12.11
C SER A 330 5.74 -12.62 11.00
N SER A 331 7.03 -12.30 11.22
CA SER A 331 8.11 -12.64 10.29
C SER A 331 8.21 -14.14 9.98
N MET A 332 7.70 -15.00 10.87
CA MET A 332 7.67 -16.46 10.68
C MET A 332 6.57 -16.93 9.71
N ASN A 333 5.60 -16.07 9.39
CA ASN A 333 4.52 -16.35 8.46
C ASN A 333 4.96 -16.19 7.00
N TYR A 334 6.14 -15.61 6.74
CA TYR A 334 6.59 -15.20 5.41
C TYR A 334 7.97 -15.77 5.06
N ASP A 335 8.13 -16.27 3.84
CA ASP A 335 9.40 -16.78 3.28
C ASP A 335 9.49 -16.45 1.77
N PRO A 336 10.18 -15.35 1.36
CA PRO A 336 10.81 -14.31 2.17
C PRO A 336 9.80 -13.27 2.68
N ALA A 337 10.28 -12.26 3.43
CA ALA A 337 9.45 -11.15 3.91
C ALA A 337 8.80 -10.36 2.75
N PRO A 338 7.55 -9.88 2.88
CA PRO A 338 6.90 -9.11 1.84
C PRO A 338 7.50 -7.72 1.65
N VAL A 339 7.44 -7.24 0.42
CA VAL A 339 7.76 -5.86 0.04
C VAL A 339 6.47 -5.03 0.07
N SER A 340 6.47 -3.93 0.81
CA SER A 340 5.37 -2.96 0.86
C SER A 340 5.52 -1.87 -0.20
N ASP A 341 4.50 -1.03 -0.35
CA ASP A 341 4.52 0.17 -1.21
C ASP A 341 4.88 -0.14 -2.67
N CYS A 342 4.42 -1.29 -3.14
CA CYS A 342 4.57 -1.69 -4.53
C CYS A 342 3.58 -0.92 -5.42
N PRO A 343 3.94 -0.60 -6.67
CA PRO A 343 2.96 -0.10 -7.63
C PRO A 343 1.85 -1.14 -7.82
N ALA A 344 0.59 -0.69 -7.79
CA ALA A 344 -0.54 -1.55 -8.10
C ALA A 344 -0.38 -2.13 -9.52
N ARG A 345 -0.61 -3.43 -9.65
CA ARG A 345 -0.53 -4.12 -10.94
C ARG A 345 -1.87 -4.06 -11.65
N SER A 346 -1.90 -3.51 -12.85
CA SER A 346 -3.08 -3.61 -13.71
C SER A 346 -3.42 -5.08 -13.97
N ASP A 347 -4.71 -5.37 -14.08
CA ASP A 347 -5.17 -6.72 -14.41
C ASP A 347 -4.80 -7.04 -15.88
N PRO A 348 -3.87 -7.98 -16.12
CA PRO A 348 -3.38 -8.29 -17.47
C PRO A 348 -4.43 -8.97 -18.34
N LEU A 349 -5.54 -9.43 -17.76
CA LEU A 349 -6.62 -10.14 -18.45
C LEU A 349 -7.85 -9.27 -18.68
N THR A 350 -7.78 -7.97 -18.39
CA THR A 350 -8.90 -7.03 -18.59
C THR A 350 -9.42 -7.05 -20.03
N ASP A 351 -8.53 -7.14 -21.02
CA ASP A 351 -8.92 -7.10 -22.44
C ASP A 351 -9.39 -8.46 -22.98
N ARG A 352 -9.41 -9.51 -22.15
CA ARG A 352 -9.91 -10.84 -22.56
C ARG A 352 -11.42 -10.79 -22.77
N ALA A 353 -11.84 -10.93 -24.02
CA ALA A 353 -13.25 -11.02 -24.36
C ALA A 353 -13.90 -12.29 -23.77
N PRO A 354 -15.07 -12.19 -23.11
CA PRO A 354 -15.82 -13.35 -22.64
C PRO A 354 -16.33 -14.20 -23.81
N PRO A 355 -16.50 -15.52 -23.62
CA PRO A 355 -17.16 -16.38 -24.60
C PRO A 355 -18.60 -15.92 -24.89
N ALA A 356 -19.07 -16.15 -26.11
CA ALA A 356 -20.46 -15.87 -26.47
C ALA A 356 -21.42 -16.79 -25.69
N VAL A 357 -22.42 -16.21 -25.04
CA VAL A 357 -23.44 -16.94 -24.27
C VAL A 357 -24.65 -17.20 -25.16
N GLN A 358 -24.96 -18.48 -25.40
CA GLN A 358 -26.10 -18.91 -26.20
C GLN A 358 -27.34 -19.21 -25.32
N ALA A 359 -28.39 -19.78 -25.94
CA ALA A 359 -29.51 -20.33 -25.19
C ALA A 359 -29.05 -21.51 -24.31
N CYS A 360 -29.82 -21.81 -23.26
CA CYS A 360 -29.52 -22.92 -22.36
C CYS A 360 -29.62 -24.26 -23.12
N ASP A 361 -28.55 -25.05 -23.10
CA ASP A 361 -28.55 -26.44 -23.58
C ASP A 361 -29.10 -27.37 -22.48
N HIS A 362 -28.81 -27.03 -21.23
CA HIS A 362 -29.23 -27.76 -20.05
C HIS A 362 -29.72 -26.78 -18.97
N THR A 363 -30.68 -27.24 -18.16
CA THR A 363 -31.24 -26.51 -17.02
C THR A 363 -31.18 -27.40 -15.77
N ALA A 364 -30.61 -26.89 -14.68
CA ALA A 364 -30.49 -27.59 -13.40
C ALA A 364 -29.91 -29.01 -13.54
N PHE A 365 -28.82 -29.15 -14.30
CA PHE A 365 -28.23 -30.46 -14.57
C PHE A 365 -27.66 -31.08 -13.28
N ALA A 366 -27.99 -32.34 -13.03
CA ALA A 366 -27.48 -33.08 -11.87
C ALA A 366 -27.13 -34.53 -12.22
N ALA A 367 -25.93 -34.96 -11.83
CA ALA A 367 -25.49 -36.35 -11.84
C ALA A 367 -25.07 -36.75 -10.42
N VAL A 368 -25.69 -37.79 -9.87
CA VAL A 368 -25.46 -38.25 -8.49
C VAL A 368 -24.83 -39.65 -8.40
N SER A 369 -24.87 -40.44 -9.48
CA SER A 369 -24.26 -41.75 -9.51
C SER A 369 -23.99 -42.21 -10.94
N GLY A 370 -23.12 -43.20 -11.07
CA GLY A 370 -22.74 -43.77 -12.36
C GLY A 370 -21.80 -42.88 -13.17
N ALA A 371 -21.36 -43.41 -14.31
CA ALA A 371 -20.50 -42.69 -15.23
C ALA A 371 -21.33 -41.77 -16.14
N VAL A 372 -20.92 -40.51 -16.25
CA VAL A 372 -21.56 -39.50 -17.11
C VAL A 372 -20.51 -38.77 -17.95
N THR A 373 -20.80 -38.59 -19.23
CA THR A 373 -19.99 -37.75 -20.12
C THR A 373 -20.71 -36.45 -20.39
N LEU A 374 -20.07 -35.32 -20.08
CA LEU A 374 -20.61 -33.99 -20.31
C LEU A 374 -19.97 -33.39 -21.57
N PHE A 375 -20.75 -32.63 -22.32
CA PHE A 375 -20.30 -31.94 -23.54
C PHE A 375 -20.29 -30.43 -23.33
N PRO A 376 -19.39 -29.70 -24.00
CA PRO A 376 -19.38 -28.23 -23.97
C PRO A 376 -20.74 -27.65 -24.34
N GLY A 377 -21.15 -26.60 -23.65
CA GLY A 377 -22.49 -26.00 -23.80
C GLY A 377 -22.84 -25.06 -22.66
N VAL A 378 -24.07 -24.55 -22.69
CA VAL A 378 -24.63 -23.64 -21.70
C VAL A 378 -25.48 -24.40 -20.68
N TYR A 379 -25.02 -24.39 -19.43
CA TYR A 379 -25.68 -24.99 -18.26
C TYR A 379 -26.29 -23.90 -17.40
N CYS A 380 -27.61 -23.75 -17.51
CA CYS A 380 -28.40 -22.78 -16.76
C CYS A 380 -28.89 -23.36 -15.43
N GLU A 381 -29.04 -22.52 -14.41
CA GLU A 381 -29.50 -22.91 -13.07
C GLU A 381 -28.59 -23.95 -12.38
N GLY A 382 -27.34 -24.07 -12.86
CA GLY A 382 -26.29 -24.86 -12.25
C GLY A 382 -25.99 -26.20 -12.93
N LEU A 383 -24.83 -26.75 -12.56
CA LEU A 383 -24.32 -28.07 -12.97
C LEU A 383 -23.80 -28.76 -11.71
N THR A 384 -24.42 -29.87 -11.33
CA THR A 384 -24.10 -30.61 -10.11
C THR A 384 -23.59 -32.00 -10.42
N ILE A 385 -22.40 -32.32 -9.93
CA ILE A 385 -21.82 -33.66 -9.86
C ILE A 385 -21.67 -34.00 -8.37
N ASP A 386 -22.34 -35.06 -7.90
CA ASP A 386 -22.48 -35.32 -6.46
C ASP A 386 -22.40 -36.80 -6.12
N GLN A 387 -22.46 -37.10 -4.82
CA GLN A 387 -22.50 -38.44 -4.24
C GLN A 387 -21.40 -39.36 -4.79
N SER A 388 -21.68 -40.22 -5.77
CA SER A 388 -20.71 -41.16 -6.35
C SER A 388 -20.68 -41.12 -7.87
N ALA A 389 -21.09 -40.00 -8.48
CA ALA A 389 -20.99 -39.80 -9.92
C ALA A 389 -19.52 -39.74 -10.39
N ASP A 390 -19.25 -40.32 -11.56
CA ASP A 390 -17.96 -40.21 -12.26
C ASP A 390 -18.17 -39.45 -13.57
N ALA A 391 -17.83 -38.16 -13.56
CA ALA A 391 -18.05 -37.22 -14.63
C ALA A 391 -16.79 -37.03 -15.49
N THR A 392 -16.94 -37.23 -16.79
CA THR A 392 -15.91 -36.93 -17.79
C THR A 392 -16.37 -35.77 -18.67
N PHE A 393 -15.66 -34.65 -18.62
CA PHE A 393 -15.88 -33.45 -19.42
C PHE A 393 -15.08 -33.56 -20.72
N LYS A 394 -15.77 -33.43 -21.86
CA LYS A 394 -15.10 -33.35 -23.16
C LYS A 394 -14.46 -31.96 -23.37
N PRO A 395 -13.35 -31.87 -24.13
CA PRO A 395 -12.67 -30.60 -24.35
C PRO A 395 -13.61 -29.52 -24.91
N GLY A 396 -13.55 -28.31 -24.35
CA GLY A 396 -14.33 -27.16 -24.79
C GLY A 396 -14.79 -26.24 -23.65
N VAL A 397 -15.72 -25.34 -23.97
CA VAL A 397 -16.19 -24.30 -23.05
C VAL A 397 -17.51 -24.72 -22.41
N TYR A 398 -17.56 -24.67 -21.08
CA TYR A 398 -18.74 -24.90 -20.26
C TYR A 398 -19.20 -23.58 -19.68
N VAL A 399 -20.32 -23.06 -20.16
CA VAL A 399 -20.89 -21.80 -19.67
C VAL A 399 -21.85 -22.13 -18.52
N ILE A 400 -21.50 -21.70 -17.31
CA ILE A 400 -22.30 -21.85 -16.10
C ILE A 400 -23.08 -20.56 -15.89
N LYS A 401 -24.38 -20.60 -16.19
CA LYS A 401 -25.25 -19.43 -16.21
C LYS A 401 -26.28 -19.46 -15.08
N ASP A 402 -26.37 -18.36 -14.32
CA ASP A 402 -27.40 -18.14 -13.28
C ASP A 402 -27.52 -19.29 -12.25
N GLY A 403 -26.42 -19.99 -11.97
CA GLY A 403 -26.39 -21.09 -11.02
C GLY A 403 -24.98 -21.58 -10.73
N GLN A 404 -24.85 -22.57 -9.86
CA GLN A 404 -23.55 -23.01 -9.35
C GLN A 404 -22.99 -24.21 -10.14
N LEU A 405 -21.68 -24.21 -10.40
CA LEU A 405 -20.91 -25.43 -10.63
C LEU A 405 -20.61 -26.08 -9.27
N ARG A 406 -21.27 -27.20 -8.97
CA ARG A 406 -21.12 -27.94 -7.72
C ARG A 406 -20.53 -29.32 -8.01
N ILE A 407 -19.33 -29.59 -7.52
CA ILE A 407 -18.70 -30.92 -7.57
C ILE A 407 -18.48 -31.34 -6.11
N HIS A 408 -19.19 -32.36 -5.65
CA HIS A 408 -19.28 -32.68 -4.21
C HIS A 408 -19.43 -34.19 -3.93
N GLY A 409 -19.47 -34.56 -2.66
CA GLY A 409 -19.62 -35.95 -2.23
C GLY A 409 -18.31 -36.70 -2.43
N ASN A 410 -18.40 -37.98 -2.79
CA ASN A 410 -17.28 -38.82 -3.21
C ASN A 410 -17.23 -38.92 -4.75
N SER A 411 -17.66 -37.86 -5.45
CA SER A 411 -17.71 -37.87 -6.91
C SER A 411 -16.33 -37.66 -7.52
N ARG A 412 -16.21 -37.99 -8.80
CA ARG A 412 -15.02 -37.75 -9.61
C ARG A 412 -15.38 -36.86 -10.79
N ALA A 413 -14.57 -35.86 -11.09
CA ALA A 413 -14.76 -34.97 -12.23
C ALA A 413 -13.44 -34.76 -12.95
N THR A 414 -13.36 -35.19 -14.22
CA THR A 414 -12.15 -35.11 -15.03
C THR A 414 -12.39 -34.48 -16.38
N GLY A 415 -11.41 -33.71 -16.88
CA GLY A 415 -11.51 -33.08 -18.19
C GLY A 415 -10.21 -32.44 -18.63
N GLU A 416 -9.79 -32.74 -19.86
CA GLU A 416 -8.65 -32.09 -20.49
C GLU A 416 -9.11 -31.07 -21.52
N GLY A 417 -8.47 -29.90 -21.54
CA GLY A 417 -8.83 -28.81 -22.44
C GLY A 417 -10.23 -28.24 -22.16
N VAL A 418 -10.61 -28.12 -20.89
CA VAL A 418 -11.92 -27.64 -20.45
C VAL A 418 -11.81 -26.26 -19.80
N GLY A 419 -12.68 -25.34 -20.22
CA GLY A 419 -12.74 -24.00 -19.64
C GLY A 419 -14.15 -23.71 -19.12
N PHE A 420 -14.24 -23.22 -17.89
CA PHE A 420 -15.51 -22.89 -17.24
C PHE A 420 -15.71 -21.37 -17.23
N PHE A 421 -16.76 -20.90 -17.91
CA PHE A 421 -17.13 -19.48 -17.92
C PHE A 421 -18.37 -19.25 -17.05
N PHE A 422 -18.30 -18.30 -16.12
CA PHE A 422 -19.35 -18.03 -15.13
C PHE A 422 -20.02 -16.69 -15.39
N THR A 423 -21.34 -16.69 -15.60
CA THR A 423 -22.15 -15.51 -15.92
C THR A 423 -23.52 -15.54 -15.24
N GLY A 424 -24.08 -14.38 -14.92
CA GLY A 424 -25.39 -14.27 -14.26
C GLY A 424 -25.32 -14.21 -12.72
N SER A 425 -26.48 -14.03 -12.07
CA SER A 425 -26.53 -13.62 -10.64
C SER A 425 -26.15 -14.74 -9.66
N GLY A 426 -26.41 -16.00 -10.03
CA GLY A 426 -26.12 -17.20 -9.23
C GLY A 426 -24.78 -17.89 -9.54
N ALA A 427 -23.96 -17.33 -10.43
CA ALA A 427 -22.77 -18.00 -10.97
C ALA A 427 -21.66 -18.19 -9.93
N GLN A 428 -21.59 -19.37 -9.32
CA GLN A 428 -20.64 -19.69 -8.26
C GLN A 428 -19.98 -21.03 -8.52
N MET A 429 -18.91 -21.33 -7.79
CA MET A 429 -18.27 -22.64 -7.82
C MET A 429 -18.11 -23.20 -6.42
N THR A 430 -18.39 -24.48 -6.23
CA THR A 430 -18.01 -25.23 -5.03
C THR A 430 -17.50 -26.60 -5.43
N ILE A 431 -16.24 -26.87 -5.09
CA ILE A 431 -15.63 -28.19 -5.13
C ILE A 431 -15.46 -28.64 -3.67
N GLY A 432 -16.18 -29.66 -3.22
CA GLY A 432 -16.21 -30.03 -1.80
C GLY A 432 -16.46 -31.51 -1.54
N GLY A 433 -16.72 -31.87 -0.27
CA GLY A 433 -16.70 -33.27 0.14
C GLY A 433 -15.33 -33.90 -0.07
N GLU A 434 -15.30 -35.15 -0.53
CA GLU A 434 -14.10 -35.88 -0.93
C GLU A 434 -13.93 -35.91 -2.45
N ALA A 435 -14.56 -34.99 -3.18
CA ALA A 435 -14.63 -35.06 -4.63
C ALA A 435 -13.24 -34.93 -5.28
N ASP A 436 -12.91 -35.88 -6.16
CA ASP A 436 -11.65 -35.94 -6.91
C ASP A 436 -11.77 -35.13 -8.21
N VAL A 437 -10.93 -34.12 -8.36
CA VAL A 437 -11.00 -33.18 -9.49
C VAL A 437 -9.64 -33.08 -10.20
N ASP A 438 -9.69 -33.34 -11.50
CA ASP A 438 -8.56 -33.21 -12.42
C ASP A 438 -8.99 -32.45 -13.67
N PHE A 439 -8.53 -31.20 -13.79
CA PHE A 439 -8.81 -30.37 -14.96
C PHE A 439 -7.56 -29.72 -15.54
N SER A 440 -7.54 -29.60 -16.87
CA SER A 440 -6.61 -28.72 -17.59
C SER A 440 -7.35 -27.77 -18.53
N ALA A 441 -6.92 -26.51 -18.57
CA ALA A 441 -7.53 -25.48 -19.39
C ALA A 441 -7.33 -25.74 -20.91
N PRO A 442 -8.17 -25.14 -21.77
CA PRO A 442 -8.02 -25.25 -23.22
C PRO A 442 -6.67 -24.70 -23.70
N THR A 443 -6.10 -25.32 -24.74
CA THR A 443 -4.88 -24.82 -25.39
C THR A 443 -5.16 -23.75 -26.46
N SER A 444 -6.42 -23.62 -26.88
CA SER A 444 -6.87 -22.71 -27.93
C SER A 444 -8.32 -22.27 -27.68
N GLY A 445 -8.80 -21.33 -28.51
CA GLY A 445 -10.15 -20.78 -28.38
C GLY A 445 -10.26 -19.63 -27.37
N PRO A 446 -11.48 -19.18 -27.06
CA PRO A 446 -11.70 -17.97 -26.26
C PRO A 446 -11.20 -18.10 -24.81
N LEU A 447 -11.15 -19.34 -24.27
CA LEU A 447 -10.62 -19.64 -22.95
C LEU A 447 -9.21 -20.27 -22.99
N ALA A 448 -8.44 -20.07 -24.04
CA ALA A 448 -7.07 -20.58 -24.11
C ALA A 448 -6.27 -20.13 -22.87
N GLY A 449 -5.79 -21.09 -22.07
CA GLY A 449 -5.07 -20.83 -20.82
C GLY A 449 -5.93 -20.52 -19.60
N LEU A 450 -7.25 -20.37 -19.76
CA LEU A 450 -8.20 -20.03 -18.68
C LEU A 450 -9.00 -21.27 -18.29
N LEU A 451 -8.74 -21.80 -17.09
CA LEU A 451 -9.52 -22.89 -16.52
C LEU A 451 -10.87 -22.39 -16.00
N ILE A 452 -10.83 -21.25 -15.31
CA ILE A 452 -12.00 -20.58 -14.74
C ILE A 452 -11.96 -19.12 -15.20
N PHE A 453 -13.07 -18.65 -15.76
CA PHE A 453 -13.25 -17.24 -16.11
C PHE A 453 -14.61 -16.76 -15.61
N GLU A 454 -14.61 -15.77 -14.72
CA GLU A 454 -15.80 -15.04 -14.32
C GLU A 454 -16.02 -13.80 -15.21
N GLU A 455 -17.27 -13.59 -15.63
CA GLU A 455 -17.72 -12.37 -16.29
C GLU A 455 -17.31 -11.10 -15.52
N GLN A 456 -16.61 -10.19 -16.22
CA GLN A 456 -16.06 -8.95 -15.66
C GLN A 456 -17.11 -7.97 -15.13
N GLN A 457 -18.32 -7.99 -15.71
CA GLN A 457 -19.42 -7.08 -15.39
C GLN A 457 -20.46 -7.83 -14.55
N SER A 458 -20.14 -8.08 -13.29
CA SER A 458 -21.05 -8.76 -12.36
C SER A 458 -21.54 -7.87 -11.22
N ALA A 459 -22.82 -7.99 -10.89
CA ALA A 459 -23.38 -7.33 -9.72
C ALA A 459 -22.97 -8.11 -8.46
N GLY A 460 -22.00 -7.59 -7.71
CA GLY A 460 -21.57 -8.13 -6.42
C GLY A 460 -20.41 -9.13 -6.48
N THR A 461 -19.86 -9.46 -5.31
CA THR A 461 -18.75 -10.40 -5.18
C THR A 461 -19.25 -11.83 -5.08
N ARG A 462 -18.98 -12.64 -6.11
CA ARG A 462 -19.33 -14.06 -6.14
C ARG A 462 -18.26 -14.90 -5.43
N LEU A 463 -18.65 -16.08 -4.94
CA LEU A 463 -17.75 -16.99 -4.22
C LEU A 463 -17.38 -18.20 -5.07
N PHE A 464 -16.08 -18.44 -5.21
CA PHE A 464 -15.49 -19.60 -5.86
C PHE A 464 -14.69 -20.36 -4.82
N ARG A 465 -15.21 -21.50 -4.37
CA ARG A 465 -14.68 -22.19 -3.21
C ARG A 465 -14.22 -23.61 -3.51
N ILE A 466 -13.06 -23.98 -2.96
CA ILE A 466 -12.53 -25.34 -2.95
C ILE A 466 -12.35 -25.77 -1.49
N THR A 467 -13.13 -26.76 -1.06
CA THR A 467 -13.00 -27.41 0.25
C THR A 467 -12.63 -28.89 0.17
N SER A 468 -12.63 -29.47 -1.04
CA SER A 468 -12.17 -30.85 -1.23
C SER A 468 -10.64 -30.93 -1.08
N PRO A 469 -10.10 -31.91 -0.34
CA PRO A 469 -8.67 -32.19 -0.30
C PRO A 469 -8.16 -32.82 -1.61
N ASN A 470 -9.06 -33.27 -2.49
CA ASN A 470 -8.75 -34.04 -3.69
C ASN A 470 -8.84 -33.21 -4.99
N ALA A 471 -8.82 -31.87 -4.91
CA ALA A 471 -8.66 -30.98 -6.06
C ALA A 471 -7.17 -30.78 -6.42
N ARG A 472 -6.50 -31.87 -6.78
CA ARG A 472 -5.03 -31.95 -6.80
C ARG A 472 -4.43 -31.40 -8.10
N ARG A 473 -5.16 -31.44 -9.22
CA ARG A 473 -4.69 -30.98 -10.54
C ARG A 473 -5.67 -29.99 -11.17
N LEU A 474 -5.25 -28.74 -11.28
CA LEU A 474 -6.00 -27.60 -11.81
C LEU A 474 -5.07 -26.77 -12.71
N VAL A 475 -4.77 -27.30 -13.89
CA VAL A 475 -3.79 -26.70 -14.82
C VAL A 475 -4.42 -25.53 -15.56
N GLY A 476 -3.85 -24.34 -15.41
CA GLY A 476 -4.30 -23.13 -16.09
C GLY A 476 -4.51 -21.94 -15.17
N THR A 477 -5.17 -20.91 -15.68
CA THR A 477 -5.44 -19.67 -14.96
C THR A 477 -6.88 -19.61 -14.44
N ILE A 478 -7.03 -19.20 -13.18
CA ILE A 478 -8.30 -18.86 -12.53
C ILE A 478 -8.43 -17.34 -12.55
N TYR A 479 -9.36 -16.83 -13.37
CA TYR A 479 -9.59 -15.41 -13.55
C TYR A 479 -10.97 -14.99 -13.01
N LEU A 480 -10.95 -14.28 -11.89
CA LEU A 480 -12.12 -13.89 -11.09
C LEU A 480 -12.09 -12.37 -10.79
N PRO A 481 -12.25 -11.50 -11.81
CA PRO A 481 -12.08 -10.06 -11.67
C PRO A 481 -12.98 -9.40 -10.62
N GLN A 482 -14.13 -10.00 -10.29
CA GLN A 482 -15.05 -9.52 -9.26
C GLN A 482 -15.26 -10.51 -8.10
N GLY A 483 -14.81 -11.76 -8.27
CA GLY A 483 -15.04 -12.86 -7.36
C GLY A 483 -14.00 -12.99 -6.26
N ARG A 484 -14.42 -13.67 -5.19
CA ARG A 484 -13.54 -14.13 -4.12
C ARG A 484 -13.21 -15.61 -4.35
N PHE A 485 -11.92 -15.90 -4.47
CA PHE A 485 -11.39 -17.26 -4.42
C PHE A 485 -11.16 -17.66 -2.96
N LEU A 486 -11.74 -18.79 -2.55
CA LEU A 486 -11.60 -19.34 -1.21
C LEU A 486 -11.12 -20.79 -1.28
N ALA A 487 -9.98 -21.12 -0.67
CA ALA A 487 -9.59 -22.50 -0.44
C ALA A 487 -9.62 -22.81 1.07
N ASP A 488 -10.35 -23.84 1.44
CA ASP A 488 -10.60 -24.22 2.83
C ASP A 488 -10.72 -25.76 2.89
N ALA A 489 -9.60 -26.42 2.63
CA ALA A 489 -9.49 -27.87 2.49
C ALA A 489 -8.43 -28.43 3.46
N ASN A 490 -8.57 -29.69 3.86
CA ASN A 490 -7.60 -30.37 4.73
C ASN A 490 -6.59 -31.17 3.89
N GLY A 491 -5.75 -30.47 3.15
CA GLY A 491 -4.82 -31.09 2.22
C GLY A 491 -4.22 -30.08 1.26
N ALA A 492 -3.44 -30.57 0.30
CA ALA A 492 -2.94 -29.69 -0.73
C ALA A 492 -4.00 -29.47 -1.83
N VAL A 493 -3.92 -28.34 -2.53
CA VAL A 493 -4.74 -28.02 -3.70
C VAL A 493 -3.79 -27.63 -4.83
N ALA A 494 -4.07 -28.12 -6.05
CA ALA A 494 -3.33 -27.83 -7.28
C ALA A 494 -1.84 -28.25 -7.32
N ASP A 495 -1.31 -29.01 -6.36
CA ASP A 495 0.10 -29.44 -6.35
C ASP A 495 0.55 -30.37 -7.49
N LEU A 496 -0.39 -31.05 -8.15
CA LEU A 496 -0.13 -31.89 -9.32
C LEU A 496 -0.31 -31.13 -10.63
N SER A 497 -0.57 -29.82 -10.56
CA SER A 497 -0.64 -28.94 -11.73
C SER A 497 0.77 -28.54 -12.12
N GLU A 498 1.11 -28.56 -13.40
CA GLU A 498 2.40 -28.01 -13.87
C GLU A 498 2.48 -26.50 -13.60
N TYR A 499 1.34 -25.82 -13.73
CA TYR A 499 1.17 -24.46 -13.23
C TYR A 499 -0.28 -24.16 -12.88
N THR A 500 -0.46 -23.22 -11.96
CA THR A 500 -1.73 -22.55 -11.70
C THR A 500 -1.46 -21.07 -11.46
N ALA A 501 -2.23 -20.21 -12.11
CA ALA A 501 -2.20 -18.77 -11.87
C ALA A 501 -3.58 -18.29 -11.42
N ILE A 502 -3.65 -17.32 -10.53
CA ILE A 502 -4.89 -16.82 -9.95
C ILE A 502 -4.87 -15.29 -10.02
N VAL A 503 -5.82 -14.74 -10.75
CA VAL A 503 -6.12 -13.30 -10.75
C VAL A 503 -7.52 -13.17 -10.21
N ALA A 504 -7.68 -12.67 -8.99
CA ALA A 504 -8.97 -12.60 -8.34
C ALA A 504 -9.14 -11.28 -7.58
N ARG A 505 -10.38 -10.84 -7.41
CA ARG A 505 -10.66 -9.66 -6.57
C ARG A 505 -10.14 -9.86 -5.16
N ARG A 506 -10.43 -11.01 -4.56
CA ARG A 506 -9.89 -11.41 -3.25
C ARG A 506 -9.53 -12.89 -3.22
N ILE A 507 -8.50 -13.20 -2.45
CA ILE A 507 -7.97 -14.55 -2.28
C ILE A 507 -7.91 -14.84 -0.79
N GLU A 508 -8.51 -15.95 -0.39
CA GLU A 508 -8.65 -16.35 1.01
C GLU A 508 -8.28 -17.83 1.15
N LEU A 509 -7.34 -18.16 2.03
CA LEU A 509 -6.99 -19.54 2.38
C LEU A 509 -7.14 -19.75 3.89
N ASN A 510 -7.90 -20.76 4.29
CA ASN A 510 -8.20 -21.05 5.69
C ASN A 510 -7.87 -22.50 6.07
N SER A 511 -8.00 -22.81 7.35
CA SER A 511 -7.83 -24.17 7.91
C SER A 511 -6.46 -24.76 7.62
N ASP A 512 -6.36 -25.99 7.11
CA ASP A 512 -5.11 -26.73 6.90
C ASP A 512 -4.70 -26.82 5.41
N VAL A 513 -5.25 -25.95 4.56
CA VAL A 513 -5.03 -26.03 3.09
C VAL A 513 -3.59 -25.71 2.73
N ASN A 514 -3.01 -26.43 1.78
CA ASN A 514 -1.77 -26.02 1.11
C ASN A 514 -2.04 -25.78 -0.38
N LEU A 515 -2.28 -24.52 -0.76
CA LEU A 515 -2.38 -24.15 -2.16
C LEU A 515 -0.98 -24.10 -2.77
N VAL A 516 -0.73 -24.97 -3.74
CA VAL A 516 0.56 -25.05 -4.43
C VAL A 516 0.45 -24.41 -5.80
N LEU A 517 1.33 -23.45 -6.07
CA LEU A 517 1.42 -22.73 -7.33
C LEU A 517 2.76 -23.07 -7.99
N ASN A 518 2.77 -24.19 -8.70
CA ASN A 518 3.91 -24.56 -9.52
C ASN A 518 4.07 -23.57 -10.68
N ALA A 519 5.30 -23.41 -11.15
CA ALA A 519 5.67 -22.49 -12.21
C ALA A 519 6.43 -23.22 -13.33
N ASP A 520 6.09 -24.50 -13.54
CA ASP A 520 6.73 -25.40 -14.49
C ASP A 520 6.04 -25.31 -15.86
N TYR A 521 5.90 -24.09 -16.38
CA TYR A 521 5.16 -23.80 -17.61
C TYR A 521 5.65 -24.59 -18.83
N HIS A 522 6.92 -25.00 -18.84
CA HIS A 522 7.52 -25.82 -19.90
C HIS A 522 7.05 -27.28 -19.91
N LEU A 523 6.42 -27.75 -18.84
CA LEU A 523 5.86 -29.10 -18.72
C LEU A 523 4.40 -29.19 -19.18
N SER A 524 3.75 -28.05 -19.49
CA SER A 524 2.37 -28.00 -19.95
C SER A 524 2.26 -27.44 -21.37
N ASN A 525 1.32 -27.99 -22.14
CA ASN A 525 0.94 -27.44 -23.45
C ASN A 525 -0.15 -26.36 -23.32
N VAL A 526 -0.67 -26.12 -22.12
CA VAL A 526 -1.65 -25.08 -21.86
C VAL A 526 -0.91 -23.73 -21.88
N PRO A 527 -1.34 -22.77 -22.72
CA PRO A 527 -0.67 -21.49 -22.83
C PRO A 527 -0.92 -20.65 -21.57
N VAL A 528 0.09 -19.89 -21.17
CA VAL A 528 -0.07 -18.89 -20.11
C VAL A 528 -0.58 -17.60 -20.76
N PRO A 529 -1.66 -17.00 -20.23
CA PRO A 529 -2.09 -15.69 -20.68
C PRO A 529 -0.99 -14.64 -20.56
N GLU A 530 -0.93 -13.71 -21.52
CA GLU A 530 0.03 -12.59 -21.48
C GLU A 530 -0.09 -11.79 -20.18
N GLY A 531 1.05 -11.29 -19.68
CA GLY A 531 1.14 -10.60 -18.40
C GLY A 531 1.15 -11.52 -17.16
N LEU A 532 0.93 -12.82 -17.33
CA LEU A 532 1.16 -13.85 -16.32
C LEU A 532 2.35 -14.73 -16.71
N GLY A 533 2.98 -15.38 -15.73
CA GLY A 533 4.06 -16.35 -15.99
C GLY A 533 5.38 -15.75 -16.53
N PRO A 534 6.17 -16.51 -17.30
CA PRO A 534 7.53 -16.11 -17.69
C PRO A 534 7.53 -14.87 -18.58
N GLY A 535 8.26 -13.83 -18.18
CA GLY A 535 8.38 -12.59 -18.95
C GLY A 535 7.37 -11.50 -18.61
N SER A 536 6.57 -11.66 -17.55
CA SER A 536 5.71 -10.59 -17.01
C SER A 536 6.55 -9.36 -16.58
N GLU A 537 6.16 -8.16 -17.01
CA GLU A 537 6.94 -6.93 -16.85
C GLU A 537 7.29 -6.64 -15.37
N GLY A 538 8.58 -6.56 -15.07
CA GLY A 538 9.05 -6.16 -13.74
C GLY A 538 8.91 -4.66 -13.48
N GLY A 539 8.59 -4.31 -12.24
CA GLY A 539 8.50 -2.93 -11.76
C GLY A 539 9.70 -2.56 -10.90
N VAL A 540 9.92 -1.27 -10.69
CA VAL A 540 10.86 -0.74 -9.70
C VAL A 540 10.10 0.25 -8.84
N SER A 541 10.14 0.06 -7.52
CA SER A 541 9.59 1.01 -6.55
C SER A 541 10.72 1.83 -5.94
N LEU A 542 10.45 3.10 -5.66
CA LEU A 542 11.38 4.02 -5.02
C LEU A 542 10.87 4.37 -3.62
N ARG A 543 11.81 4.42 -2.67
CA ARG A 543 11.62 4.90 -1.31
C ARG A 543 12.64 6.03 -1.07
N ARG A 544 12.13 7.15 -0.57
CA ARG A 544 12.93 8.28 -0.10
C ARG A 544 13.04 8.26 1.42
#